data_AF-A0A258ARI4-F1
#
_entry.id   AF-A0A258ARI4-F1
#
_cell.length_a   1.000
_cell.length_b   1.000
_cell.length_c   1.000
_cell.angle_alpha   90.00
_cell.angle_beta   90.00
_cell.angle_gamma   90.00
#
_symmetry.space_group_name_H-M   'P 1'
#
loop_
_entity.id
_entity.type
_entity.pdbx_description
1 polymer ?
#
loop_
_entity_poly.entity_id
_entity_poly.type
_entity_poly.pdbx_seq_one_letter_code
_entity_poly.pdbx_strand_id
1 'polypeptide(L)'
;MRPKNTNPSPPKSKAALTRAAECNAKVKSISREITALYNNASRTVMTEVIIPGQKKLFEKVTGKAFETIAYEPNREVPVQAAPIADMQAVGAANDGRAMAAAGDGKIKMTKAEAAEAEIKAWSEEAMYYAIPRKQWRDYFRSRARQSRQWLRAAEIESPAPRGHFLREFGQSDREFIENSNSEASVPQALVLMNGELLSQIVDRYSQLMLTVGRARSADEKIAAAYMAVLSRKP
;
A
#
# COMPACT_ATOMS: atom_id res chain seq x y z
N MET A 1 30.77 39.50 -25.05
CA MET A 1 30.30 38.23 -25.66
C MET A 1 31.04 37.07 -25.00
N ARG A 2 30.36 36.20 -24.25
CA ARG A 2 30.96 34.96 -23.72
C ARG A 2 30.82 33.84 -24.76
N PRO A 3 31.88 33.11 -25.13
CA PRO A 3 31.74 31.99 -26.06
C PRO A 3 31.05 30.81 -25.36
N LYS A 4 30.06 30.23 -26.05
CA LYS A 4 29.35 29.01 -25.62
C LYS A 4 30.27 27.80 -25.86
N ASN A 5 30.69 27.13 -24.79
CA ASN A 5 31.29 25.80 -24.88
C ASN A 5 30.19 24.77 -25.16
N THR A 6 30.04 24.35 -26.42
CA THR A 6 29.27 23.18 -26.80
C THR A 6 30.24 22.07 -27.20
N ASN A 7 30.66 21.24 -26.24
CA ASN A 7 31.38 20.01 -26.55
C ASN A 7 30.41 19.01 -27.21
N PRO A 8 30.70 18.48 -28.41
CA PRO A 8 29.89 17.44 -29.03
C PRO A 8 30.06 16.12 -28.26
N SER A 9 28.96 15.58 -27.74
CA SER A 9 28.92 14.25 -27.11
C SER A 9 29.47 13.19 -28.09
N PRO A 10 30.39 12.31 -27.65
CA PRO A 10 31.10 11.40 -28.54
C PRO A 10 30.16 10.34 -29.15
N PRO A 11 30.36 9.94 -30.41
CA PRO A 11 29.47 9.02 -31.15
C PRO A 11 29.23 7.66 -30.46
N LYS A 12 30.17 7.22 -29.62
CA LYS A 12 30.05 5.99 -28.82
C LYS A 12 28.94 6.05 -27.76
N SER A 13 28.62 7.22 -27.23
CA SER A 13 27.57 7.40 -26.21
C SER A 13 26.17 7.17 -26.79
N LYS A 14 25.88 7.72 -27.98
CA LYS A 14 24.57 7.55 -28.64
C LYS A 14 24.31 6.10 -29.05
N ALA A 15 25.32 5.40 -29.58
CA ALA A 15 25.19 3.98 -29.95
C ALA A 15 25.05 3.05 -28.72
N ALA A 16 25.65 3.40 -27.58
CA ALA A 16 25.46 2.67 -26.33
C ALA A 16 24.04 2.88 -25.77
N LEU A 17 23.51 4.11 -25.85
CA LEU A 17 22.15 4.43 -25.42
C LEU A 17 21.07 3.73 -26.26
N THR A 18 21.26 3.62 -27.57
CA THR A 18 20.31 2.88 -28.44
C THR A 18 20.32 1.39 -28.13
N ARG A 19 21.51 0.78 -27.96
CA ARG A 19 21.62 -0.64 -27.54
C ARG A 19 21.01 -0.88 -26.16
N ALA A 20 21.19 0.03 -25.20
CA ALA A 20 20.57 -0.06 -23.89
C ALA A 20 19.03 0.02 -23.98
N ALA A 21 18.50 0.90 -24.83
CA ALA A 21 17.05 0.99 -25.08
C ALA A 21 16.48 -0.29 -25.71
N GLU A 22 17.19 -0.89 -26.66
CA GLU A 22 16.82 -2.17 -27.29
C GLU A 22 16.83 -3.32 -26.27
N CYS A 23 17.87 -3.43 -25.43
CA CYS A 23 17.93 -4.42 -24.35
C CYS A 23 16.77 -4.23 -23.36
N ASN A 24 16.49 -2.98 -22.95
CA ASN A 24 15.37 -2.68 -22.05
C ASN A 24 14.01 -3.01 -22.69
N ALA A 25 13.85 -2.84 -24.00
CA ALA A 25 12.64 -3.23 -24.71
C ALA A 25 12.46 -4.75 -24.71
N LYS A 26 13.54 -5.51 -24.94
CA LYS A 26 13.54 -6.98 -24.86
C LYS A 26 13.24 -7.49 -23.44
N VAL A 27 13.81 -6.87 -22.42
CA VAL A 27 13.49 -7.21 -21.02
C VAL A 27 12.00 -6.99 -20.74
N LYS A 28 11.43 -5.87 -21.20
CA LYS A 28 9.99 -5.58 -21.04
C LYS A 28 9.10 -6.58 -21.78
N SER A 29 9.47 -7.04 -22.97
CA SER A 29 8.69 -8.07 -23.68
C SER A 29 8.74 -9.40 -22.96
N ILE A 30 9.93 -9.84 -22.54
CA ILE A 30 10.12 -11.08 -21.77
C ILE A 30 9.34 -11.03 -20.45
N SER A 31 9.37 -9.91 -19.71
CA SER A 31 8.58 -9.78 -18.48
C SER A 31 7.07 -9.90 -18.74
N ARG A 32 6.57 -9.32 -19.84
CA ARG A 32 5.15 -9.46 -20.22
C ARG A 32 4.79 -10.90 -20.56
N GLU A 33 5.65 -11.60 -21.28
CA GLU A 33 5.47 -13.02 -21.62
C GLU A 33 5.47 -13.89 -20.36
N ILE A 34 6.39 -13.65 -19.43
CA ILE A 34 6.43 -14.34 -18.13
C ILE A 34 5.12 -14.11 -17.36
N THR A 35 4.66 -12.86 -17.24
CA THR A 35 3.38 -12.57 -16.58
C THR A 35 2.19 -13.25 -17.28
N ALA A 36 2.18 -13.29 -18.61
CA ALA A 36 1.15 -13.98 -19.37
C ALA A 36 1.18 -15.50 -19.14
N LEU A 37 2.36 -16.11 -19.08
CA LEU A 37 2.54 -17.54 -18.78
C LEU A 37 2.06 -17.89 -17.38
N TYR A 38 2.44 -17.09 -16.36
CA TYR A 38 1.95 -17.29 -14.99
C TYR A 38 0.43 -17.17 -14.91
N ASN A 39 -0.16 -16.15 -15.53
CA ASN A 39 -1.61 -15.96 -15.53
C ASN A 39 -2.34 -17.11 -16.23
N ASN A 40 -1.77 -17.64 -17.33
CA ASN A 40 -2.32 -18.79 -18.02
C ASN A 40 -2.24 -20.04 -17.13
N ALA A 41 -1.05 -20.34 -16.58
CA ALA A 41 -0.85 -21.49 -15.69
C ALA A 41 -1.78 -21.46 -14.48
N SER A 42 -1.95 -20.31 -13.82
CA SER A 42 -2.88 -20.15 -12.70
C SER A 42 -4.33 -20.39 -13.13
N ARG A 43 -4.74 -19.92 -14.31
CA ARG A 43 -6.09 -20.18 -14.85
C ARG A 43 -6.29 -21.66 -15.14
N THR A 44 -5.34 -22.31 -15.82
CA THR A 44 -5.42 -23.74 -16.16
C THR A 44 -5.50 -24.61 -14.91
N VAL A 45 -4.62 -24.38 -13.92
CA VAL A 45 -4.66 -25.12 -12.64
C VAL A 45 -5.99 -24.90 -11.93
N MET A 46 -6.50 -23.67 -11.94
CA MET A 46 -7.80 -23.38 -11.33
C MET A 46 -8.94 -24.13 -12.02
N THR A 47 -8.99 -24.09 -13.35
CA THR A 47 -10.07 -24.67 -14.16
C THR A 47 -10.04 -26.19 -14.22
N GLU A 48 -8.85 -26.78 -14.28
CA GLU A 48 -8.67 -28.22 -14.51
C GLU A 48 -8.47 -29.02 -13.22
N VAL A 49 -7.88 -28.42 -12.19
CA VAL A 49 -7.51 -29.12 -10.96
C VAL A 49 -8.38 -28.69 -9.78
N ILE A 50 -8.40 -27.38 -9.47
CA ILE A 50 -9.00 -26.89 -8.23
C ILE A 50 -10.54 -26.96 -8.30
N ILE A 51 -11.16 -26.37 -9.33
CA ILE A 51 -12.62 -26.37 -9.46
C ILE A 51 -13.17 -27.80 -9.56
N PRO A 52 -12.62 -28.70 -10.41
CA PRO A 52 -13.12 -30.08 -10.48
C PRO A 52 -12.89 -30.87 -9.18
N GLY A 53 -11.77 -30.64 -8.48
CA GLY A 53 -11.51 -31.23 -7.18
C GLY A 53 -12.54 -30.80 -6.13
N GLN A 54 -12.87 -29.50 -6.09
CA GLN A 54 -13.89 -28.96 -5.18
C GLN A 54 -15.28 -29.51 -5.49
N LYS A 55 -15.66 -29.63 -6.77
CA LYS A 55 -16.93 -30.25 -7.18
C LYS A 55 -17.06 -31.69 -6.68
N LYS A 56 -16.03 -32.50 -6.93
CA LYS A 56 -16.00 -33.90 -6.47
C LYS A 56 -16.02 -34.02 -4.95
N LEU A 57 -15.35 -33.11 -4.23
CA LEU A 57 -15.36 -33.08 -2.78
C LEU A 57 -16.75 -32.70 -2.24
N PHE A 58 -17.39 -31.69 -2.83
CA PHE A 58 -18.72 -31.24 -2.45
C PHE A 58 -19.76 -32.34 -2.63
N GLU A 59 -19.74 -33.03 -3.77
CA GLU A 59 -20.62 -34.18 -4.04
C GLU A 59 -20.42 -35.30 -3.02
N LYS A 60 -19.18 -35.62 -2.65
CA LYS A 60 -18.88 -36.65 -1.64
C LYS A 60 -19.37 -36.27 -0.24
N VAL A 61 -19.24 -35.00 0.14
CA VAL A 61 -19.59 -34.53 1.51
C VAL A 61 -21.09 -34.30 1.66
N THR A 62 -21.77 -33.82 0.62
CA THR A 62 -23.18 -33.40 0.71
C THR A 62 -24.16 -34.34 0.02
N GLY A 63 -23.68 -35.26 -0.82
CA GLY A 63 -24.52 -36.18 -1.60
C GLY A 63 -25.36 -35.48 -2.69
N LYS A 64 -25.19 -34.17 -2.89
CA LYS A 64 -25.91 -33.35 -3.88
C LYS A 64 -24.96 -32.90 -4.99
N ALA A 65 -25.49 -32.75 -6.20
CA ALA A 65 -24.73 -32.25 -7.34
C ALA A 65 -24.29 -30.80 -7.11
N PHE A 66 -23.10 -30.43 -7.57
CA PHE A 66 -22.60 -29.06 -7.46
C PHE A 66 -23.38 -28.12 -8.39
N GLU A 67 -24.23 -27.27 -7.83
CA GLU A 67 -24.96 -26.23 -8.55
C GLU A 67 -24.16 -24.93 -8.58
N THR A 68 -24.07 -24.29 -9.74
CA THR A 68 -23.52 -22.94 -9.86
C THR A 68 -24.56 -21.93 -9.38
N ILE A 69 -24.43 -21.46 -8.14
CA ILE A 69 -25.32 -20.45 -7.57
C ILE A 69 -24.99 -19.11 -8.24
N ALA A 70 -25.94 -18.52 -8.97
CA ALA A 70 -25.83 -17.14 -9.43
C ALA A 70 -25.79 -16.21 -8.21
N TYR A 71 -24.91 -15.19 -8.23
CA TYR A 71 -24.80 -14.24 -7.13
C TYR A 71 -26.11 -13.45 -6.99
N GLU A 72 -26.86 -13.73 -5.92
CA GLU A 72 -28.02 -12.95 -5.51
C GLU A 72 -27.62 -12.07 -4.32
N PRO A 73 -27.75 -10.73 -4.42
CA PRO A 73 -27.19 -9.82 -3.42
C PRO A 73 -27.83 -9.93 -2.02
N ASN A 74 -29.00 -10.57 -1.88
CA ASN A 74 -29.77 -10.62 -0.63
C ASN A 74 -30.05 -12.04 -0.11
N ARG A 75 -29.28 -13.06 -0.51
CA ARG A 75 -29.53 -14.44 -0.05
C ARG A 75 -28.85 -14.70 1.30
N GLU A 76 -29.64 -14.81 2.36
CA GLU A 76 -29.14 -15.25 3.68
C GLU A 76 -28.95 -16.77 3.68
N VAL A 77 -27.69 -17.22 3.62
CA VAL A 77 -27.34 -18.64 3.74
C VAL A 77 -26.75 -18.90 5.13
N PRO A 78 -27.25 -19.89 5.89
CA PRO A 78 -26.70 -20.21 7.21
C PRO A 78 -25.22 -20.61 7.10
N VAL A 79 -24.40 -20.02 7.97
CA VAL A 79 -22.91 -20.05 7.99
C VAL A 79 -22.29 -21.46 7.97
N GLN A 80 -23.07 -22.49 8.26
CA GLN A 80 -22.62 -23.88 8.29
C GLN A 80 -22.66 -24.61 6.94
N ALA A 81 -23.26 -24.03 5.90
CA ALA A 81 -23.54 -24.72 4.63
C ALA A 81 -23.01 -24.03 3.35
N ALA A 82 -21.94 -23.23 3.43
CA ALA A 82 -21.30 -22.67 2.25
C ALA A 82 -19.98 -23.40 1.93
N PRO A 83 -19.85 -24.10 0.78
CA PRO A 83 -18.58 -24.67 0.37
C PRO A 83 -17.87 -23.66 -0.53
N ILE A 84 -16.76 -23.10 -0.04
CA ILE A 84 -15.52 -22.73 -0.77
C ILE A 84 -15.63 -21.75 -1.97
N ALA A 85 -16.78 -21.52 -2.59
CA ALA A 85 -16.99 -20.60 -3.71
C ALA A 85 -16.75 -19.14 -3.30
N ASP A 86 -17.18 -18.77 -2.10
CA ASP A 86 -16.83 -17.46 -1.50
C ASP A 86 -15.33 -17.36 -1.20
N MET A 87 -14.66 -18.47 -0.89
CA MET A 87 -13.22 -18.50 -0.65
C MET A 87 -12.42 -18.28 -1.96
N GLN A 88 -12.99 -18.69 -3.10
CA GLN A 88 -12.45 -18.50 -4.43
C GLN A 88 -12.60 -17.04 -4.91
N ALA A 89 -13.71 -16.38 -4.55
CA ALA A 89 -13.90 -14.95 -4.75
C ALA A 89 -13.01 -14.10 -3.82
N VAL A 90 -12.72 -14.60 -2.61
CA VAL A 90 -11.83 -13.95 -1.64
C VAL A 90 -10.35 -14.02 -2.07
N GLY A 91 -9.93 -15.06 -2.78
CA GLY A 91 -8.55 -15.19 -3.28
C GLY A 91 -8.15 -14.17 -4.36
N ALA A 92 -9.11 -13.71 -5.17
CA ALA A 92 -8.90 -12.70 -6.20
C ALA A 92 -8.93 -11.24 -5.68
N ALA A 93 -9.33 -11.05 -4.41
CA ALA A 93 -9.49 -9.74 -3.78
C ALA A 93 -8.40 -9.42 -2.74
N ASN A 94 -7.36 -10.24 -2.62
CA ASN A 94 -6.30 -10.07 -1.61
C ASN A 94 -5.16 -9.17 -2.10
N ASP A 95 -5.45 -7.87 -2.25
CA ASP A 95 -4.46 -6.80 -2.12
C ASP A 95 -4.88 -5.91 -0.92
N GLY A 96 -4.60 -6.40 0.28
CA GLY A 96 -4.79 -5.65 1.53
C GLY A 96 -5.79 -6.27 2.49
N ARG A 97 -5.37 -7.31 3.21
CA ARG A 97 -6.05 -7.72 4.44
C ARG A 97 -5.68 -6.75 5.56
N ALA A 98 -6.60 -5.88 5.93
CA ALA A 98 -6.72 -5.45 7.32
C ALA A 98 -7.40 -6.59 8.07
N MET A 99 -6.73 -7.15 9.07
CA MET A 99 -7.38 -8.05 10.03
C MET A 99 -8.48 -7.27 10.73
N ALA A 100 -9.66 -7.88 10.82
CA ALA A 100 -10.77 -7.35 11.59
C ALA A 100 -10.34 -7.26 13.05
N ALA A 101 -10.24 -6.05 13.58
CA ALA A 101 -10.17 -5.83 15.02
C ALA A 101 -11.47 -6.38 15.62
N ALA A 102 -11.35 -7.41 16.45
CA ALA A 102 -12.42 -7.85 17.32
C ALA A 102 -12.65 -6.74 18.37
N GLY A 103 -13.64 -5.88 18.11
CA GLY A 103 -14.06 -4.81 18.99
C GLY A 103 -15.56 -4.60 18.86
N ASP A 104 -16.22 -4.64 20.01
CA ASP A 104 -17.63 -4.51 20.32
C ASP A 104 -18.58 -3.95 19.23
N GLY A 105 -19.68 -4.68 19.05
CA GLY A 105 -20.69 -4.43 18.03
C GLY A 105 -21.28 -3.02 18.05
N LYS A 106 -21.58 -2.57 16.84
CA LYS A 106 -22.38 -1.39 16.41
C LYS A 106 -21.62 -0.30 15.66
N ILE A 107 -20.79 -0.66 14.69
CA ILE A 107 -20.62 0.15 13.47
C ILE A 107 -20.48 -0.81 12.28
N LYS A 108 -21.61 -1.20 11.66
CA LYS A 108 -21.59 -1.89 10.36
C LYS A 108 -21.67 -0.84 9.25
N MET A 109 -20.69 0.06 9.17
CA MET A 109 -20.54 0.84 7.94
C MET A 109 -20.18 -0.16 6.85
N THR A 110 -20.95 -0.16 5.77
CA THR A 110 -20.58 -0.94 4.59
C THR A 110 -19.23 -0.44 4.08
N LYS A 111 -18.43 -1.33 3.47
CA LYS A 111 -17.10 -0.95 2.94
C LYS A 111 -17.17 0.25 1.98
N ALA A 112 -18.30 0.41 1.28
CA ALA A 112 -18.56 1.54 0.41
C ALA A 112 -18.72 2.85 1.18
N GLU A 113 -19.57 2.87 2.22
CA GLU A 113 -19.79 4.07 3.04
C GLU A 113 -18.52 4.51 3.79
N ALA A 114 -17.70 3.56 4.23
CA ALA A 114 -16.39 3.86 4.84
C ALA A 114 -15.43 4.52 3.83
N ALA A 115 -15.35 3.99 2.61
CA ALA A 115 -14.53 4.57 1.55
C ALA A 115 -15.01 5.97 1.13
N GLU A 116 -16.33 6.19 1.07
CA GLU A 116 -16.91 7.50 0.80
C GLU A 116 -16.61 8.50 1.92
N ALA A 117 -16.67 8.07 3.18
CA ALA A 117 -16.30 8.91 4.32
C ALA A 117 -14.81 9.30 4.30
N GLU A 118 -13.91 8.37 3.94
CA GLU A 118 -12.48 8.66 3.76
C GLU A 118 -12.24 9.66 2.62
N ILE A 119 -12.88 9.46 1.46
CA ILE A 119 -12.77 10.37 0.32
C ILE A 119 -13.29 11.76 0.69
N LYS A 120 -14.42 11.83 1.42
CA LYS A 120 -14.97 13.09 1.91
C LYS A 120 -13.99 13.79 2.84
N ALA A 121 -13.44 13.09 3.83
CA ALA A 121 -12.45 13.62 4.75
C ALA A 121 -11.21 14.16 4.03
N TRP A 122 -10.66 13.40 3.07
CA TRP A 122 -9.52 13.86 2.28
C TRP A 122 -9.86 15.05 1.38
N SER A 123 -11.09 15.13 0.88
CA SER A 123 -11.53 16.26 0.07
C SER A 123 -11.68 17.54 0.91
N GLU A 124 -12.21 17.44 2.13
CA GLU A 124 -12.31 18.54 3.09
C GLU A 124 -10.92 19.03 3.48
N GLU A 125 -10.00 18.11 3.73
CA GLU A 125 -8.61 18.43 4.03
C GLU A 125 -7.88 19.08 2.85
N ALA A 126 -8.08 18.56 1.63
CA ALA A 126 -7.51 19.16 0.42
C ALA A 126 -8.01 20.59 0.21
N MET A 127 -9.28 20.86 0.52
CA MET A 127 -9.84 22.21 0.52
C MET A 127 -9.21 23.08 1.61
N TYR A 128 -9.02 22.53 2.81
CA TYR A 128 -8.34 23.23 3.89
C TYR A 128 -6.96 23.71 3.43
N TYR A 129 -6.10 22.85 2.90
CA TYR A 129 -4.76 23.21 2.42
C TYR A 129 -4.73 23.92 1.05
N ALA A 130 -5.89 24.27 0.48
CA ALA A 130 -6.00 24.93 -0.82
C ALA A 130 -5.28 24.19 -1.96
N ILE A 131 -5.29 22.85 -1.93
CA ILE A 131 -4.66 22.01 -2.96
C ILE A 131 -5.48 22.12 -4.25
N PRO A 132 -4.86 22.45 -5.42
CA PRO A 132 -5.58 22.54 -6.67
C PRO A 132 -6.29 21.22 -7.03
N ARG A 133 -7.54 21.30 -7.51
CA ARG A 133 -8.34 20.13 -7.92
C ARG A 133 -7.61 19.18 -8.87
N LYS A 134 -6.77 19.71 -9.75
CA LYS A 134 -5.93 18.92 -10.67
C LYS A 134 -4.99 17.93 -9.95
N GLN A 135 -4.57 18.26 -8.72
CA GLN A 135 -3.64 17.47 -7.92
C GLN A 135 -4.34 16.52 -6.94
N TRP A 136 -5.67 16.55 -6.84
CA TRP A 136 -6.41 15.75 -5.86
C TRP A 136 -6.18 14.25 -6.03
N ARG A 137 -6.06 13.76 -7.27
CA ARG A 137 -5.76 12.36 -7.54
C ARG A 137 -4.44 11.92 -6.88
N ASP A 138 -3.40 12.74 -7.03
CA ASP A 138 -2.06 12.40 -6.53
C ASP A 138 -2.02 12.58 -5.00
N TYR A 139 -2.74 13.57 -4.47
CA TYR A 139 -2.94 13.77 -3.03
C TYR A 139 -3.67 12.58 -2.37
N PHE A 140 -4.82 12.16 -2.91
CA PHE A 140 -5.58 11.02 -2.38
C PHE A 140 -4.76 9.73 -2.44
N ARG A 141 -3.93 9.56 -3.48
CA ARG A 141 -3.00 8.42 -3.54
C ARG A 141 -1.96 8.47 -2.42
N SER A 142 -1.40 9.65 -2.13
CA SER A 142 -0.45 9.81 -1.02
C SER A 142 -1.12 9.54 0.33
N ARG A 143 -2.32 10.09 0.57
CA ARG A 143 -3.11 9.82 1.79
C ARG A 143 -3.49 8.35 1.94
N ALA A 144 -3.95 7.70 0.88
CA ALA A 144 -4.27 6.27 0.91
C ALA A 144 -3.05 5.39 1.16
N ARG A 145 -1.86 5.79 0.68
CA ARG A 145 -0.60 5.10 1.03
C ARG A 145 -0.29 5.30 2.51
N GLN A 146 -0.37 6.53 3.00
CA GLN A 146 -0.08 6.85 4.39
C GLN A 146 -1.02 6.13 5.35
N SER A 147 -2.33 6.09 5.07
CA SER A 147 -3.33 5.42 5.91
C SER A 147 -3.18 3.91 5.94
N ARG A 148 -2.52 3.30 4.95
CA ARG A 148 -2.22 1.85 4.92
C ARG A 148 -0.89 1.50 5.57
N GLN A 149 0.11 2.38 5.48
CA GLN A 149 1.46 2.13 5.96
C GLN A 149 1.71 2.62 7.38
N TRP A 150 1.03 3.70 7.81
CA TRP A 150 1.28 4.38 9.07
C TRP A 150 0.00 4.52 9.89
N LEU A 151 -0.56 3.38 10.29
CA LEU A 151 -1.66 3.36 11.23
C LEU A 151 -1.14 3.62 12.65
N ARG A 152 -2.06 4.00 13.54
CA ARG A 152 -1.73 4.08 14.97
C ARG A 152 -1.32 2.69 15.46
N ALA A 153 -0.35 2.60 16.37
CA ALA A 153 0.11 1.32 16.92
C ALA A 153 -1.03 0.46 17.52
N ALA A 154 -2.08 1.08 18.05
CA ALA A 154 -3.26 0.39 18.59
C ALA A 154 -4.21 -0.19 17.52
N GLU A 155 -4.09 0.25 16.27
CA GLU A 155 -4.92 -0.19 15.14
C GLU A 155 -4.24 -1.27 14.29
N ILE A 156 -2.96 -1.55 14.56
CA ILE A 156 -2.16 -2.56 13.86
C ILE A 156 -2.19 -3.86 14.68
N GLU A 157 -2.25 -5.00 13.98
CA GLU A 157 -2.10 -6.31 14.61
C GLU A 157 -0.72 -6.44 15.27
N SER A 158 -0.69 -6.90 16.52
CA SER A 158 0.55 -7.07 17.28
C SER A 158 1.02 -8.53 17.25
N PRO A 159 2.30 -8.81 16.93
CA PRO A 159 3.37 -7.87 16.56
C PRO A 159 3.26 -7.38 15.11
N ALA A 160 3.72 -6.15 14.83
CA ALA A 160 3.69 -5.61 13.48
C ALA A 160 4.50 -6.47 12.49
N PRO A 161 4.23 -6.38 11.18
CA PRO A 161 4.97 -7.13 10.17
C PRO A 161 6.48 -6.87 10.20
N ARG A 162 7.30 -7.82 9.74
CA ARG A 162 8.76 -7.63 9.62
C ARG A 162 9.05 -6.44 8.70
N GLY A 163 10.02 -5.61 9.07
CA GLY A 163 10.37 -4.39 8.33
C GLY A 163 9.45 -3.19 8.62
N HIS A 164 8.41 -3.35 9.43
CA HIS A 164 7.61 -2.21 9.90
C HIS A 164 8.38 -1.42 10.95
N PHE A 165 8.33 -0.09 10.87
CA PHE A 165 9.08 0.80 11.77
C PHE A 165 8.78 0.52 13.26
N LEU A 166 7.50 0.33 13.62
CA LEU A 166 7.11 -0.01 14.99
C LEU A 166 7.76 -1.28 15.54
N ARG A 167 7.99 -2.30 14.70
CA ARG A 167 8.63 -3.56 15.11
C ARG A 167 10.13 -3.38 15.38
N GLU A 168 10.77 -2.47 14.67
CA GLU A 168 12.20 -2.19 14.85
C GLU A 168 12.49 -1.21 16.01
N PHE A 169 11.56 -0.30 16.31
CA PHE A 169 11.75 0.84 17.24
C PHE A 169 11.03 0.74 18.58
N GLY A 170 10.53 -0.42 18.99
CA GLY A 170 10.06 -0.60 20.37
C GLY A 170 8.95 -1.60 20.60
N GLN A 171 8.33 -2.15 19.56
CA GLN A 171 7.43 -3.29 19.73
C GLN A 171 8.24 -4.58 19.85
N SER A 172 8.00 -5.35 20.92
CA SER A 172 8.55 -6.71 21.03
C SER A 172 8.05 -7.58 19.87
N ASP A 173 8.97 -8.23 19.17
CA ASP A 173 8.67 -9.22 18.15
C ASP A 173 8.12 -10.55 18.72
N ARG A 174 8.22 -10.73 20.05
CA ARG A 174 7.85 -11.92 20.81
C ARG A 174 8.55 -13.20 20.32
N GLU A 175 9.68 -13.08 19.64
CA GLU A 175 10.49 -14.24 19.20
C GLU A 175 11.45 -14.71 20.32
N PHE A 176 11.92 -13.78 21.15
CA PHE A 176 12.82 -14.05 22.27
C PHE A 176 12.33 -13.42 23.58
N ILE A 177 12.57 -14.10 24.69
CA ILE A 177 12.38 -13.55 26.04
C ILE A 177 13.48 -12.49 26.27
N GLU A 178 13.14 -11.33 26.83
CA GLU A 178 14.04 -10.18 27.06
C GLU A 178 14.59 -9.49 25.79
N ASN A 179 13.85 -9.47 24.68
CA ASN A 179 14.23 -8.72 23.47
C ASN A 179 14.04 -7.18 23.58
N SER A 180 14.02 -6.63 24.80
CA SER A 180 13.98 -5.18 25.02
C SER A 180 15.39 -4.69 25.30
N ASN A 181 16.00 -4.00 24.34
CA ASN A 181 17.31 -3.35 24.53
C ASN A 181 17.15 -1.82 24.49
N SER A 182 17.81 -1.12 25.42
CA SER A 182 17.88 0.34 25.45
C SER A 182 19.05 0.89 24.62
N GLU A 183 19.98 0.03 24.21
CA GLU A 183 21.11 0.41 23.36
C GLU A 183 20.70 0.59 21.90
N ALA A 184 21.42 1.48 21.21
CA ALA A 184 21.20 1.72 19.78
C ALA A 184 21.57 0.48 18.96
N SER A 185 20.58 -0.08 18.27
CA SER A 185 20.78 -1.24 17.40
C SER A 185 21.28 -0.82 16.02
N VAL A 186 22.24 -1.56 15.45
CA VAL A 186 22.73 -1.32 14.08
C VAL A 186 21.59 -1.41 13.04
N PRO A 187 20.72 -2.43 13.08
CA PRO A 187 19.46 -2.47 12.33
C PRO A 187 18.59 -1.19 12.41
N GLN A 188 18.39 -0.63 13.60
CA GLN A 188 17.63 0.63 13.76
C GLN A 188 18.31 1.80 13.03
N ALA A 189 19.62 1.94 13.17
CA ALA A 189 20.37 2.97 12.45
C ALA A 189 20.26 2.81 10.92
N LEU A 190 20.33 1.57 10.43
CA LEU A 190 20.14 1.26 9.00
C LEU A 190 18.73 1.57 8.52
N VAL A 191 17.70 1.33 9.35
CA VAL A 191 16.32 1.72 9.04
C VAL A 191 16.17 3.25 8.99
N LEU A 192 16.89 4.02 9.79
CA LEU A 192 16.88 5.49 9.67
C LEU A 192 17.59 5.98 8.42
N MET A 193 18.70 5.34 8.03
CA MET A 193 19.50 5.75 6.86
C MET A 193 18.86 5.31 5.53
N ASN A 194 18.28 4.12 5.48
CA ASN A 194 17.77 3.51 4.25
C ASN A 194 16.24 3.43 4.20
N GLY A 195 15.56 3.73 5.30
CA GLY A 195 14.11 3.61 5.39
C GLY A 195 13.39 4.69 4.60
N GLU A 196 12.16 4.37 4.20
CA GLU A 196 11.30 5.30 3.47
C GLU A 196 10.79 6.44 4.36
N LEU A 197 10.90 6.33 5.69
CA LEU A 197 10.32 7.27 6.66
C LEU A 197 10.66 8.72 6.34
N LEU A 198 11.95 9.05 6.18
CA LEU A 198 12.36 10.43 5.93
C LEU A 198 11.75 10.95 4.63
N SER A 199 11.78 10.13 3.56
CA SER A 199 11.20 10.49 2.26
C SER A 199 9.71 10.78 2.34
N GLN A 200 8.99 10.11 3.23
CA GLN A 200 7.56 10.32 3.45
C GLN A 200 7.28 11.56 4.32
N ILE A 201 8.16 11.86 5.29
CA ILE A 201 8.07 13.09 6.10
C ILE A 201 8.32 14.34 5.24
N VAL A 202 9.21 14.27 4.24
CA VAL A 202 9.51 15.40 3.35
C VAL A 202 8.71 15.38 2.04
N ASP A 203 7.79 14.43 1.87
CA ASP A 203 6.94 14.37 0.67
C ASP A 203 6.10 15.65 0.54
N ARG A 204 5.77 16.04 -0.68
CA ARG A 204 4.98 17.26 -0.97
C ARG A 204 3.64 17.27 -0.24
N TYR A 205 3.02 16.10 -0.10
CA TYR A 205 1.72 15.93 0.55
C TYR A 205 1.84 15.47 2.01
N SER A 206 3.06 15.50 2.58
CA SER A 206 3.26 15.27 4.00
C SER A 206 2.62 16.38 4.83
N GLN A 207 2.25 16.07 6.06
CA GLN A 207 1.67 17.04 6.97
C GLN A 207 2.60 18.23 7.23
N LEU A 208 3.91 17.99 7.30
CA LEU A 208 4.92 19.03 7.45
C LEU A 208 4.98 19.96 6.23
N MET A 209 5.01 19.41 5.01
CA MET A 209 5.10 20.24 3.81
C MET A 209 3.79 20.98 3.52
N LEU A 210 2.64 20.42 3.90
CA LEU A 210 1.35 21.10 3.77
C LEU A 210 1.22 22.28 4.74
N THR A 211 1.69 22.15 5.99
CA THR A 211 1.66 23.26 6.96
C THR A 211 2.62 24.37 6.55
N VAL A 212 3.82 24.04 6.12
CA VAL A 212 4.80 25.01 5.60
C VAL A 212 4.31 25.64 4.28
N GLY A 213 3.71 24.86 3.38
CA GLY A 213 3.19 25.34 2.10
C GLY A 213 2.04 26.33 2.23
N ARG A 214 1.25 26.22 3.30
CA ARG A 214 0.13 27.13 3.61
C ARG A 214 0.58 28.51 4.09
N ALA A 215 1.74 28.61 4.74
CA ALA A 215 2.25 29.86 5.28
C ALA A 215 2.50 30.89 4.16
N ARG A 216 2.06 32.13 4.38
CA ARG A 216 2.06 33.18 3.35
C ARG A 216 3.42 33.86 3.26
N SER A 217 4.03 34.13 4.41
CA SER A 217 5.33 34.80 4.51
C SER A 217 6.48 33.80 4.70
N ALA A 218 7.71 34.21 4.36
CA ALA A 218 8.91 33.43 4.63
C ALA A 218 9.11 33.21 6.14
N ASP A 219 8.87 34.24 6.97
CA ASP A 219 9.01 34.12 8.43
C ASP A 219 7.99 33.15 9.03
N GLU A 220 6.76 33.16 8.51
CA GLU A 220 5.73 32.20 8.91
C GLU A 220 6.11 30.76 8.53
N LYS A 221 6.77 30.57 7.38
CA LYS A 221 7.27 29.25 6.97
C LYS A 221 8.35 28.73 7.91
N ILE A 222 9.28 29.60 8.30
CA ILE A 222 10.34 29.28 9.27
C ILE A 222 9.70 28.93 10.61
N ALA A 223 8.78 29.76 11.10
CA ALA A 223 8.08 29.51 12.36
C ALA A 223 7.29 28.19 12.32
N ALA A 224 6.59 27.89 11.22
CA ALA A 224 5.85 26.64 11.05
C ALA A 224 6.78 25.42 11.04
N ALA A 225 7.92 25.49 10.35
CA ALA A 225 8.90 24.41 10.33
C ALA A 225 9.52 24.18 11.72
N TYR A 226 9.89 25.25 12.43
CA TYR A 226 10.43 25.18 13.79
C TYR A 226 9.41 24.60 14.77
N MET A 227 8.16 25.04 14.71
CA MET A 227 7.10 24.50 15.56
C MET A 227 6.81 23.03 15.25
N ALA A 228 6.82 22.63 13.98
CA ALA A 228 6.51 21.26 13.58
C ALA A 228 7.63 20.25 13.90
N VAL A 229 8.90 20.67 13.80
CA VAL A 229 10.05 19.77 13.97
C VAL A 229 10.66 19.88 15.37
N LEU A 230 10.73 21.09 15.93
CA LEU A 230 11.44 21.38 17.19
C LEU A 230 10.49 21.76 18.33
N SER A 231 9.17 21.81 18.08
CA SER A 231 8.16 22.19 19.08
C SER A 231 8.43 23.52 19.78
N ARG A 232 9.17 24.44 19.12
CA ARG A 232 9.57 25.75 19.66
C ARG A 232 9.55 26.81 18.58
N LYS A 233 9.50 28.08 18.98
CA LYS A 233 9.64 29.22 18.06
C LYS A 233 11.11 29.38 17.60
N PRO A 234 11.33 29.95 16.40
CA PRO A 234 12.66 30.20 15.85
C PRO A 234 13.49 31.17 16.71
#